data_AF-A0A817EQ83-F1
#
_entry.id   AF-A0A817EQ83-F1
#
_cell.length_a   1.000
_cell.length_b   1.000
_cell.length_c   1.000
_cell.angle_alpha   90.00
_cell.angle_beta   90.00
_cell.angle_gamma   90.00
#
_symmetry.space_group_name_H-M   'P 1'
#
loop_
_entity.id
_entity.type
_entity.pdbx_description
1 polymer ?
#
loop_
_entity_poly.entity_id
_entity_poly.type
_entity_poly.pdbx_seq_one_letter_code
_entity_poly.pdbx_strand_id
1 'polypeptide(L)'
;MDDGTGRKVCASICAAIYNAQQRAKFVHLQNIYNNPDTRSLVCCSCAGNHCVSPYDNVTPGGKCYVEQWPLSTQNTRYDQVFKSQCPDAYSWAFDDLKSTYQCSKANYEIILCPNSNPVGPGIQWNGNNWATSCDFRGNDLYSVQISAELCGGKCAKVQGCTHFTWTQYNGGTCWLKSGAVSKSDAFSTNDSTMVCGVV
;
A
#
# COMPACT_ATOMS: atom_id res chain seq x y z
N MET A 1 16.86 -0.12 14.15
CA MET A 1 17.64 0.54 15.21
C MET A 1 18.25 -0.52 16.11
N ASP A 2 19.35 -0.22 16.79
CA ASP A 2 19.83 -1.03 17.92
C ASP A 2 19.18 -0.47 19.19
N ASP A 3 18.58 -1.31 20.03
CA ASP A 3 17.93 -0.90 21.28
C ASP A 3 18.93 -0.72 22.45
N GLY A 4 20.24 -0.79 22.18
CA GLY A 4 21.29 -0.72 23.18
C GLY A 4 21.64 -2.08 23.80
N THR A 5 20.89 -3.14 23.45
CA THR A 5 21.19 -4.53 23.82
C THR A 5 21.82 -5.33 22.68
N GLY A 6 22.07 -4.71 21.52
CA GLY A 6 22.54 -5.38 20.31
C GLY A 6 21.41 -5.91 19.43
N ARG A 7 20.14 -5.72 19.84
CA ARG A 7 18.97 -6.22 19.11
C ARG A 7 18.52 -5.21 18.07
N LYS A 8 18.38 -5.67 16.82
CA LYS A 8 17.78 -4.87 15.75
C LYS A 8 16.27 -4.80 15.94
N VAL A 9 15.75 -3.61 16.20
CA VAL A 9 14.32 -3.31 16.35
C VAL A 9 13.84 -2.34 15.29
N CYS A 10 12.57 -2.45 14.89
CA CYS A 10 11.89 -1.44 14.09
C CYS A 10 11.52 -0.26 14.98
N ALA A 11 11.61 0.96 14.45
CA ALA A 11 11.25 2.16 15.16
C ALA A 11 10.66 3.19 14.20
N SER A 12 9.85 4.10 14.74
CA SER A 12 9.29 5.21 13.96
C SER A 12 10.39 6.12 13.42
N ILE A 13 10.08 6.86 12.36
CA ILE A 13 10.98 7.92 11.84
C ILE A 13 11.28 8.93 12.95
N CYS A 14 10.30 9.23 13.83
CA CYS A 14 10.52 10.08 14.99
C CYS A 14 11.64 9.57 15.90
N ALA A 15 11.58 8.29 16.29
CA ALA A 15 12.63 7.68 17.10
C ALA A 15 13.99 7.70 16.37
N ALA A 16 13.96 7.50 15.04
CA ALA A 16 15.14 7.52 14.19
C ALA A 16 15.86 8.85 14.12
N ILE A 17 15.14 9.95 13.97
CA ILE A 17 15.76 11.27 13.94
C ILE A 17 16.33 11.69 15.29
N TYR A 18 15.81 11.18 16.43
CA TYR A 18 16.38 11.51 17.74
C TYR A 18 17.58 10.64 18.12
N ASN A 19 17.82 9.52 17.42
CA ASN A 19 18.99 8.67 17.63
C ASN A 19 20.21 9.17 16.84
N ALA A 20 21.27 9.57 17.56
CA ALA A 20 22.49 10.12 16.95
C ALA A 20 23.23 9.13 16.03
N GLN A 21 23.25 7.85 16.36
CA GLN A 21 23.90 6.82 15.54
C GLN A 21 23.17 6.62 14.21
N GLN A 22 21.84 6.70 14.21
CA GLN A 22 21.05 6.64 12.98
C GLN A 22 21.26 7.88 12.12
N ARG A 23 21.28 9.07 12.71
CA ARG A 23 21.58 10.30 11.96
C ARG A 23 22.97 10.30 11.36
N ALA A 24 23.97 9.80 12.09
CA ALA A 24 25.33 9.63 11.58
C ALA A 24 25.40 8.63 10.42
N LYS A 25 24.54 7.60 10.44
CA LYS A 25 24.46 6.58 9.38
C LYS A 25 23.64 7.02 8.18
N PHE A 26 22.63 7.87 8.35
CA PHE A 26 21.67 8.26 7.32
C PHE A 26 21.49 9.78 7.27
N VAL A 27 22.10 10.40 6.26
CA VAL A 27 22.12 11.87 6.09
C VAL A 27 20.73 12.51 6.03
N HIS A 28 19.73 11.82 5.48
CA HIS A 28 18.36 12.33 5.42
C HIS A 28 17.72 12.46 6.81
N LEU A 29 18.05 11.57 7.76
CA LEU A 29 17.58 11.71 9.14
C LEU A 29 18.20 12.94 9.82
N GLN A 30 19.46 13.26 9.47
CA GLN A 30 20.09 14.50 9.94
C GLN A 30 19.43 15.74 9.34
N ASN A 31 19.07 15.72 8.05
CA ASN A 31 18.37 16.84 7.40
C ASN A 31 16.99 17.08 8.03
N ILE A 32 16.23 16.02 8.28
CA ILE A 32 14.92 16.11 8.96
C ILE A 32 15.11 16.62 10.39
N TYR A 33 16.11 16.12 11.12
CA TYR A 33 16.40 16.59 12.48
C TYR A 33 16.75 18.08 12.53
N ASN A 34 17.49 18.58 11.54
CA ASN A 34 17.95 19.98 11.47
C ASN A 34 16.82 20.96 11.16
N ASN A 35 15.77 20.54 10.44
CA ASN A 35 14.67 21.43 10.07
C ASN A 35 13.46 21.18 11.01
N PRO A 36 13.07 22.17 11.83
CA PRO A 36 11.99 22.03 12.82
C PRO A 36 10.62 21.76 12.19
N ASP A 37 10.32 22.28 11.00
CA ASP A 37 9.06 22.01 10.28
C ASP A 37 8.99 20.54 9.90
N THR A 38 10.03 20.03 9.23
CA THR A 38 10.07 18.64 8.77
C THR A 38 10.16 17.64 9.92
N ARG A 39 10.86 18.01 11.00
CA ARG A 39 10.92 17.23 12.25
C ARG A 39 9.54 17.07 12.86
N SER A 40 8.73 18.12 12.84
CA SER A 40 7.39 18.15 13.40
C SER A 40 6.38 17.34 12.58
N LEU A 41 6.60 17.19 11.27
CA LEU A 41 5.79 16.31 10.42
C LEU A 41 5.98 14.83 10.76
N VAL A 42 7.16 14.45 11.26
CA VAL A 42 7.50 13.04 11.55
C VAL A 42 7.43 12.69 13.03
N CYS A 43 7.20 13.67 13.91
CA CYS A 43 7.15 13.51 15.36
C CYS A 43 5.92 14.18 15.97
N CYS A 44 5.07 13.38 16.62
CA CYS A 44 4.13 13.87 17.61
C CYS A 44 4.79 13.85 18.99
N SER A 45 4.63 14.91 19.79
CA SER A 45 4.99 14.88 21.22
C SER A 45 3.77 14.49 22.04
N CYS A 46 3.91 13.82 23.18
CA CYS A 46 2.78 13.57 24.07
C CYS A 46 2.78 14.60 25.21
N ALA A 47 1.66 15.32 25.39
CA ALA A 47 1.43 16.21 26.52
C ALA A 47 0.22 15.68 27.31
N GLY A 48 0.49 15.00 28.43
CA GLY A 48 -0.55 14.30 29.19
C GLY A 48 -1.14 13.13 28.40
N ASN A 49 -2.47 13.11 28.24
CA ASN A 49 -3.21 12.06 27.52
C ASN A 49 -3.37 12.33 26.01
N HIS A 50 -2.66 13.31 25.45
CA HIS A 50 -2.84 13.73 24.06
C HIS A 50 -1.49 13.81 23.33
N CYS A 51 -1.51 13.44 22.04
CA CYS A 51 -0.42 13.74 21.11
C CYS A 51 -0.61 15.17 20.59
N VAL A 52 0.47 15.96 20.59
CA VAL A 52 0.55 17.36 20.20
C VAL A 52 1.56 17.57 19.07
N SER A 53 1.19 18.44 18.13
CA SER A 53 2.08 18.98 17.11
C SER A 53 2.83 20.21 17.65
N PRO A 54 4.12 20.41 17.32
CA PRO A 54 4.92 21.57 17.74
C PRO A 54 4.49 22.94 17.18
N TYR A 55 3.48 23.03 16.30
CA TYR A 55 3.11 24.27 15.59
C TYR A 55 1.96 25.09 16.20
N ASP A 56 1.54 24.81 17.44
CA ASP A 56 0.58 25.69 18.14
C ASP A 56 1.29 26.56 19.17
N ASN A 57 1.29 27.87 18.91
CA ASN A 57 1.93 28.88 19.75
C ASN A 57 1.00 29.41 20.88
N VAL A 58 -0.22 28.90 21.01
CA VAL A 58 -1.26 29.57 21.81
C VAL A 58 -1.67 28.79 23.06
N THR A 59 -1.51 27.47 23.16
CA THR A 59 -1.84 26.73 24.40
C THR A 59 -1.16 25.35 24.46
N PRO A 60 -0.81 24.80 25.64
CA PRO A 60 -0.48 23.38 25.75
C PRO A 60 -1.69 22.56 25.28
N GLY A 61 -1.53 21.81 24.17
CA GLY A 61 -2.60 20.92 23.68
C GLY A 61 -3.25 21.30 22.36
N GLY A 62 -2.52 21.91 21.43
CA GLY A 62 -2.96 22.05 20.03
C GLY A 62 -3.40 20.70 19.47
N LYS A 63 -4.70 20.58 19.20
CA LYS A 63 -5.34 19.33 18.78
C LYS A 63 -4.80 18.93 17.40
N CYS A 64 -4.48 17.65 17.24
CA CYS A 64 -4.04 17.03 15.98
C CYS A 64 -5.19 16.91 14.95
N TYR A 65 -5.86 18.02 14.65
CA TYR A 65 -6.86 18.11 13.59
C TYR A 65 -6.14 18.21 12.26
N VAL A 66 -6.23 17.14 11.47
CA VAL A 66 -5.64 17.07 10.14
C VAL A 66 -6.20 18.15 9.20
N GLU A 67 -7.39 18.67 9.50
CA GLU A 67 -8.03 19.81 8.82
C GLU A 67 -7.27 21.13 8.97
N GLN A 68 -6.45 21.27 10.02
CA GLN A 68 -5.72 22.50 10.33
C GLN A 68 -4.26 22.45 9.83
N TRP A 69 -3.86 21.35 9.20
CA TRP A 69 -2.53 21.21 8.64
C TRP A 69 -2.41 21.96 7.30
N PRO A 70 -1.18 22.38 6.92
CA PRO A 70 -0.94 22.98 5.61
C PRO A 70 -1.47 22.08 4.49
N LEU A 71 -2.15 22.69 3.53
CA LEU A 71 -2.64 22.00 2.35
C LEU A 71 -1.53 21.89 1.30
N SER A 72 -1.65 20.91 0.41
CA SER A 72 -0.79 20.80 -0.76
C SER A 72 -0.94 22.03 -1.68
N THR A 73 -0.06 22.16 -2.67
CA THR A 73 -0.18 23.19 -3.72
C THR A 73 -1.48 23.08 -4.53
N GLN A 74 -2.17 21.94 -4.44
CA GLN A 74 -3.48 21.69 -5.06
C GLN A 74 -4.64 21.87 -4.08
N ASN A 75 -4.39 22.48 -2.90
CA ASN A 75 -5.39 22.72 -1.86
C ASN A 75 -6.01 21.43 -1.28
N THR A 76 -5.23 20.35 -1.22
CA THR A 76 -5.66 19.03 -0.72
C THR A 76 -4.96 18.70 0.59
N ARG A 77 -5.63 18.00 1.51
CA ARG A 77 -4.99 17.51 2.73
C ARG A 77 -4.06 16.33 2.44
N TYR A 78 -2.91 16.31 3.10
CA TYR A 78 -1.89 15.28 2.86
C TYR A 78 -2.33 13.87 3.24
N ASP A 79 -3.11 13.70 4.32
CA ASP A 79 -3.69 12.41 4.71
C ASP A 79 -4.51 11.78 3.57
N GLN A 80 -5.33 12.58 2.90
CA GLN A 80 -6.15 12.12 1.78
C GLN A 80 -5.30 11.71 0.58
N VAL A 81 -4.22 12.46 0.30
CA VAL A 81 -3.28 12.12 -0.78
C VAL A 81 -2.63 10.76 -0.50
N PHE A 82 -2.06 10.55 0.68
CA PHE A 82 -1.41 9.29 1.03
C PHE A 82 -2.40 8.12 1.10
N LYS A 83 -3.59 8.34 1.66
CA LYS A 83 -4.63 7.30 1.73
C LYS A 83 -5.12 6.88 0.36
N SER A 84 -5.26 7.82 -0.58
CA SER A 84 -5.68 7.51 -1.95
C SER A 84 -4.68 6.62 -2.70
N GLN A 85 -3.38 6.80 -2.43
CA GLN A 85 -2.32 6.02 -3.08
C GLN A 85 -2.15 4.65 -2.43
N CYS A 86 -2.28 4.57 -1.11
CA CYS A 86 -2.14 3.33 -0.34
C CYS A 86 -3.31 3.17 0.65
N PRO A 87 -4.49 2.69 0.20
CA PRO A 87 -5.70 2.63 1.03
C PRO A 87 -5.57 1.76 2.27
N ASP A 88 -4.74 0.71 2.19
CA ASP A 88 -4.51 -0.26 3.26
C ASP A 88 -3.55 0.28 4.33
N ALA A 89 -2.74 1.29 4.01
CA ALA A 89 -1.77 1.86 4.94
C ALA A 89 -2.37 2.98 5.80
N TYR A 90 -1.79 3.18 6.98
CA TYR A 90 -2.04 4.38 7.78
C TYR A 90 -1.50 5.60 7.03
N SER A 91 -2.37 6.58 6.80
CA SER A 91 -2.04 7.88 6.22
C SER A 91 -1.85 8.97 7.28
N TRP A 92 -2.36 8.74 8.50
CA TRP A 92 -2.34 9.68 9.62
C TRP A 92 -2.31 8.94 10.97
N ALA A 93 -1.83 9.60 12.02
CA ALA A 93 -1.69 9.01 13.35
C ALA A 93 -3.03 8.54 13.98
N PHE A 94 -4.13 9.16 13.57
CA PHE A 94 -5.49 8.83 13.99
C PHE A 94 -6.37 8.42 12.81
N ASP A 95 -5.76 7.75 11.81
CA ASP A 95 -6.51 7.18 10.69
C ASP A 95 -7.56 6.17 11.18
N ASP A 96 -8.52 5.83 10.31
CA ASP A 96 -9.64 4.96 10.66
C ASP A 96 -9.22 3.49 10.91
N LEU A 97 -10.17 2.68 11.40
CA LEU A 97 -9.94 1.25 11.69
C LEU A 97 -9.67 0.41 10.42
N LYS A 98 -9.67 0.98 9.20
CA LYS A 98 -9.50 0.20 7.96
C LYS A 98 -8.06 -0.18 7.67
N SER A 99 -7.10 0.38 8.39
CA SER A 99 -5.67 0.05 8.27
C SER A 99 -5.12 -0.82 9.40
N THR A 100 -6.00 -1.30 10.29
CA THR A 100 -5.61 -2.26 11.33
C THR A 100 -5.76 -3.69 10.81
N TYR A 101 -4.64 -4.40 10.70
CA TYR A 101 -4.62 -5.83 10.39
C TYR A 101 -4.12 -6.61 11.61
N GLN A 102 -4.86 -7.65 12.01
CA GLN A 102 -4.50 -8.51 13.12
C GLN A 102 -4.43 -9.96 12.64
N CYS A 103 -3.34 -10.64 12.93
CA CYS A 103 -3.19 -12.07 12.67
C CYS A 103 -2.70 -12.79 13.93
N SER A 104 -3.24 -13.98 14.18
CA SER A 104 -2.84 -14.83 15.30
C SER A 104 -2.06 -16.03 14.78
N LYS A 105 -0.91 -16.34 15.41
CA LYS A 105 -0.03 -17.46 15.04
C LYS A 105 0.42 -17.43 13.55
N ALA A 106 0.87 -16.28 13.07
CA ALA A 106 1.28 -16.08 11.69
C ALA A 106 2.78 -15.83 11.53
N ASN A 107 3.30 -16.14 10.34
CA ASN A 107 4.60 -15.65 9.84
C ASN A 107 4.35 -14.46 8.91
N TYR A 108 5.35 -13.56 8.79
CA TYR A 108 5.23 -12.34 7.99
C TYR A 108 6.41 -12.21 7.03
N GLU A 109 6.13 -11.70 5.83
CA GLU A 109 7.12 -11.33 4.82
C GLU A 109 7.04 -9.80 4.58
N ILE A 110 8.21 -9.14 4.52
CA ILE A 110 8.29 -7.69 4.27
C ILE A 110 9.06 -7.49 2.98
N ILE A 111 8.40 -6.94 1.97
CA ILE A 111 8.98 -6.68 0.64
C ILE A 111 9.15 -5.17 0.47
N LEU A 112 10.38 -4.73 0.20
CA LEU A 112 10.68 -3.33 -0.11
C LEU A 112 10.64 -3.12 -1.61
N CYS A 113 9.96 -2.06 -2.06
CA CYS A 113 9.70 -1.79 -3.48
C CYS A 113 9.07 -3.00 -4.20
N PRO A 114 7.83 -3.39 -3.82
CA PRO A 114 7.19 -4.58 -4.39
C PRO A 114 6.97 -4.53 -5.92
N ASN A 115 7.33 -3.43 -6.60
CA ASN A 115 7.04 -3.16 -8.00
C ASN A 115 8.26 -2.88 -8.90
N SER A 116 9.52 -3.11 -8.48
CA SER A 116 10.70 -2.91 -9.38
C SER A 116 11.31 -4.18 -9.98
N ASN A 117 10.92 -5.36 -9.49
CA ASN A 117 11.10 -6.67 -10.12
C ASN A 117 10.52 -7.69 -9.12
N PRO A 118 9.65 -8.63 -9.52
CA PRO A 118 9.10 -9.61 -8.59
C PRO A 118 10.22 -10.55 -8.14
N VAL A 119 10.77 -10.29 -6.96
CA VAL A 119 11.53 -11.27 -6.18
C VAL A 119 10.65 -11.73 -5.00
N GLY A 120 9.36 -11.97 -5.27
CA GLY A 120 8.68 -13.18 -4.84
C GLY A 120 8.65 -14.12 -6.05
N PRO A 121 8.13 -15.37 -5.98
CA PRO A 121 7.90 -16.12 -7.21
C PRO A 121 6.92 -15.29 -8.02
N GLY A 122 7.42 -14.58 -9.05
CA GLY A 122 6.58 -13.75 -9.90
C GLY A 122 5.39 -14.57 -10.39
N ILE A 123 4.28 -13.92 -10.73
CA ILE A 123 3.11 -14.60 -11.30
C ILE A 123 3.60 -15.64 -12.30
N GLN A 124 3.40 -16.92 -11.98
CA GLN A 124 3.93 -18.02 -12.76
C GLN A 124 3.01 -18.19 -13.97
N TRP A 125 3.37 -17.52 -15.06
CA TRP A 125 2.59 -17.55 -16.29
C TRP A 125 2.63 -18.95 -16.91
N ASN A 126 1.45 -19.58 -16.99
CA ASN A 126 1.21 -20.85 -17.64
C ASN A 126 1.14 -20.62 -19.16
N GLY A 127 2.25 -20.89 -19.84
CA GLY A 127 2.43 -20.41 -21.20
C GLY A 127 2.47 -18.88 -21.26
N ASN A 128 2.42 -18.30 -22.45
CA ASN A 128 2.68 -16.87 -22.57
C ASN A 128 1.51 -15.95 -22.15
N ASN A 129 0.36 -16.40 -21.65
CA ASN A 129 -0.83 -15.51 -21.57
C ASN A 129 -1.74 -15.62 -20.32
N TRP A 130 -1.58 -16.58 -19.40
CA TRP A 130 -2.43 -16.64 -18.18
C TRP A 130 -1.69 -17.22 -16.96
N ALA A 131 -2.22 -17.03 -15.76
CA ALA A 131 -1.65 -17.56 -14.51
C ALA A 131 -2.72 -17.73 -13.42
N THR A 132 -2.41 -18.53 -12.40
CA THR A 132 -3.21 -18.64 -11.16
C THR A 132 -2.73 -17.64 -10.11
N SER A 133 -3.55 -17.41 -9.07
CA SER A 133 -3.24 -16.52 -7.96
C SER A 133 -2.92 -15.10 -8.42
N CYS A 134 -3.64 -14.59 -9.41
CA CYS A 134 -3.40 -13.26 -9.97
C CYS A 134 -4.69 -12.56 -10.40
N ASP A 135 -4.60 -11.23 -10.54
CA ASP A 135 -5.71 -10.36 -10.91
C ASP A 135 -5.20 -9.06 -11.57
N PHE A 136 -6.11 -8.33 -12.22
CA PHE A 136 -5.96 -6.99 -12.77
C PHE A 136 -6.98 -6.04 -12.14
N ARG A 137 -6.56 -4.85 -11.73
CA ARG A 137 -7.46 -3.88 -11.08
C ARG A 137 -8.36 -3.18 -12.11
N GLY A 138 -9.68 -3.22 -11.87
CA GLY A 138 -10.67 -2.46 -12.62
C GLY A 138 -10.81 -2.90 -14.10
N ASN A 139 -11.17 -1.96 -14.97
CA ASN A 139 -11.31 -2.16 -16.43
C ASN A 139 -12.38 -3.16 -16.86
N ASP A 140 -13.33 -3.51 -15.99
CA ASP A 140 -14.37 -4.49 -16.29
C ASP A 140 -15.34 -4.00 -17.39
N LEU A 141 -15.41 -4.74 -18.50
CA LEU A 141 -16.41 -4.57 -19.55
C LEU A 141 -17.75 -5.14 -19.10
N TYR A 142 -17.75 -6.43 -18.75
CA TYR A 142 -18.87 -7.17 -18.19
C TYR A 142 -18.39 -8.54 -17.68
N SER A 143 -19.24 -9.24 -16.91
CA SER A 143 -18.93 -10.54 -16.34
C SER A 143 -19.86 -11.65 -16.85
N VAL A 144 -19.37 -12.88 -16.83
CA VAL A 144 -20.11 -14.07 -17.25
C VAL A 144 -19.77 -15.25 -16.34
N GLN A 145 -20.77 -16.02 -15.92
CA GLN A 145 -20.54 -17.28 -15.23
C GLN A 145 -20.04 -18.35 -16.21
N ILE A 146 -18.81 -18.82 -15.99
CA ILE A 146 -18.16 -19.84 -16.80
C ILE A 146 -17.00 -20.44 -16.01
N SER A 147 -16.51 -21.62 -16.38
CA SER A 147 -15.29 -22.18 -15.77
C SER A 147 -14.04 -21.37 -16.12
N ALA A 148 -13.05 -21.38 -15.22
CA ALA A 148 -11.80 -20.63 -15.37
C ALA A 148 -11.11 -20.90 -16.71
N GLU A 149 -11.11 -22.17 -17.13
CA GLU A 149 -10.42 -22.66 -18.33
C GLU A 149 -10.99 -22.08 -19.63
N LEU A 150 -12.26 -21.67 -19.62
CA LEU A 150 -12.93 -21.08 -20.78
C LEU A 150 -12.87 -19.55 -20.79
N CYS A 151 -12.41 -18.91 -19.71
CA CYS A 151 -12.43 -17.45 -19.56
C CYS A 151 -11.53 -16.74 -20.58
N GLY A 152 -10.31 -17.23 -20.81
CA GLY A 152 -9.41 -16.67 -21.82
C GLY A 152 -9.93 -16.78 -23.25
N GLY A 153 -10.48 -17.94 -23.62
CA GLY A 153 -11.12 -18.13 -24.92
C GLY A 153 -12.39 -17.29 -25.11
N LYS A 154 -13.11 -17.00 -24.02
CA LYS A 154 -14.25 -16.09 -24.04
C LYS A 154 -13.80 -14.64 -24.27
N CYS A 155 -12.75 -14.19 -23.59
CA CYS A 155 -12.17 -12.86 -23.79
C CYS A 155 -11.67 -12.68 -25.23
N ALA A 156 -10.95 -13.65 -25.80
CA ALA A 156 -10.47 -13.60 -27.20
C ALA A 156 -11.56 -13.44 -28.27
N LYS A 157 -12.81 -13.80 -27.96
CA LYS A 157 -13.95 -13.66 -28.88
C LYS A 157 -14.71 -12.33 -28.70
N VAL A 158 -14.44 -11.60 -27.62
CA VAL A 158 -15.17 -10.38 -27.28
C VAL A 158 -14.39 -9.19 -27.76
N GLN A 159 -14.99 -8.42 -28.67
CA GLN A 159 -14.38 -7.22 -29.20
C GLN A 159 -14.08 -6.23 -28.06
N GLY A 160 -12.82 -5.80 -27.97
CA GLY A 160 -12.34 -4.88 -26.93
C GLY A 160 -11.88 -5.56 -25.64
N CYS A 161 -12.05 -6.87 -25.49
CA CYS A 161 -11.45 -7.59 -24.37
C CYS A 161 -9.96 -7.78 -24.62
N THR A 162 -9.15 -7.38 -23.65
CA THR A 162 -7.67 -7.38 -23.72
C THR A 162 -7.07 -8.23 -22.61
N HIS A 163 -7.82 -8.42 -21.53
CA HIS A 163 -7.42 -9.22 -20.40
C HIS A 163 -8.65 -9.67 -19.62
N PHE A 164 -8.45 -10.61 -18.71
CA PHE A 164 -9.52 -11.16 -17.90
C PHE A 164 -9.04 -11.52 -16.49
N THR A 165 -10.01 -11.60 -15.58
CA THR A 165 -9.86 -12.23 -14.27
C THR A 165 -10.99 -13.22 -14.08
N TRP A 166 -10.72 -14.38 -13.52
CA TRP A 166 -11.70 -15.34 -13.08
C TRP A 166 -11.65 -15.49 -11.55
N THR A 167 -12.82 -15.58 -10.91
CA THR A 167 -12.95 -15.78 -9.46
C THR A 167 -14.02 -16.81 -9.14
N GLN A 168 -14.00 -17.36 -7.91
CA GLN A 168 -15.05 -18.26 -7.42
C GLN A 168 -16.40 -17.60 -7.15
N TYR A 169 -16.52 -16.29 -7.42
CA TYR A 169 -17.76 -15.56 -7.23
C TYR A 169 -18.92 -16.24 -7.98
N ASN A 170 -20.05 -16.44 -7.29
CA ASN A 170 -21.23 -17.15 -7.79
C ASN A 170 -20.93 -18.52 -8.43
N GLY A 171 -19.99 -19.30 -7.89
CA GLY A 171 -19.65 -20.62 -8.44
C GLY A 171 -18.78 -20.57 -9.71
N GLY A 172 -18.21 -19.40 -10.03
CA GLY A 172 -17.25 -19.22 -11.11
C GLY A 172 -17.65 -18.10 -12.05
N THR A 173 -17.04 -16.93 -11.88
CA THR A 173 -17.30 -15.74 -12.69
C THR A 173 -16.03 -15.28 -13.41
N CYS A 174 -16.14 -15.14 -14.73
CA CYS A 174 -15.14 -14.53 -15.60
C CYS A 174 -15.48 -13.05 -15.79
N TRP A 175 -14.56 -12.19 -15.38
CA TRP A 175 -14.59 -10.74 -15.52
C TRP A 175 -13.76 -10.37 -16.74
N LEU A 176 -14.43 -9.98 -17.82
CA LEU A 176 -13.78 -9.55 -19.06
C LEU A 176 -13.42 -8.08 -18.94
N LYS A 177 -12.20 -7.72 -19.33
CA LYS A 177 -11.66 -6.38 -19.12
C LYS A 177 -11.07 -5.76 -20.40
N SER A 178 -11.11 -4.43 -20.49
CA SER A 178 -10.59 -3.64 -21.62
C SER A 178 -9.58 -2.59 -21.18
N GLY A 179 -8.48 -2.45 -21.90
CA GLY A 179 -7.50 -1.40 -21.68
C GLY A 179 -6.13 -1.80 -22.19
N ALA A 180 -5.19 -0.85 -22.20
CA ALA A 180 -3.80 -1.16 -22.50
C ALA A 180 -3.12 -1.70 -21.24
N VAL A 181 -3.11 -3.03 -21.07
CA VAL A 181 -2.42 -3.72 -19.98
C VAL A 181 -1.47 -4.78 -20.51
N SER A 182 -0.51 -5.14 -19.68
CA SER A 182 0.50 -6.16 -19.93
C SER A 182 0.64 -7.04 -18.69
N LYS A 183 1.43 -8.12 -18.80
CA LYS A 183 1.66 -9.03 -17.67
C LYS A 183 2.24 -8.36 -16.42
N SER A 184 3.01 -7.29 -16.58
CA SER A 184 3.59 -6.57 -15.44
C SER A 184 2.56 -5.76 -14.65
N ASP A 185 1.38 -5.53 -15.22
CA ASP A 185 0.28 -4.82 -14.56
C ASP A 185 -0.59 -5.77 -13.72
N ALA A 186 -0.39 -7.08 -13.84
CA ALA A 186 -1.04 -8.06 -13.01
C ALA A 186 -0.42 -8.07 -11.60
N PHE A 187 -1.26 -8.23 -10.57
CA PHE A 187 -0.81 -8.39 -9.19
C PHE A 187 -1.16 -9.78 -8.67
N SER A 188 -0.34 -10.31 -7.77
CA SER A 188 -0.58 -11.60 -7.13
C SER A 188 -1.64 -11.50 -6.04
N THR A 189 -2.46 -12.54 -5.89
CA THR A 189 -3.47 -12.66 -4.83
C THR A 189 -3.15 -13.87 -3.96
N ASN A 190 -3.66 -13.87 -2.72
CA ASN A 190 -3.57 -15.04 -1.82
C ASN A 190 -4.62 -16.11 -2.14
N ASP A 191 -5.51 -15.86 -3.11
CA ASP A 191 -6.54 -16.79 -3.54
C ASP A 191 -6.01 -17.62 -4.71
N SER A 192 -5.60 -18.85 -4.41
CA SER A 192 -5.06 -19.78 -5.41
C SER A 192 -6.06 -20.22 -6.47
N THR A 193 -7.34 -19.91 -6.29
CA THR A 193 -8.42 -20.24 -7.22
C THR A 193 -8.63 -19.16 -8.27
N MET A 194 -8.14 -17.94 -8.02
CA MET A 194 -8.21 -16.85 -9.00
C MET A 194 -7.29 -17.13 -10.19
N VAL A 195 -7.74 -16.76 -11.38
CA VAL A 195 -6.99 -16.90 -12.62
C VAL A 195 -7.04 -15.59 -13.37
N CYS A 196 -5.91 -15.08 -13.84
CA CYS A 196 -5.88 -13.90 -14.71
C CYS A 196 -5.14 -14.19 -16.00
N GLY A 197 -5.43 -13.41 -17.04
CA GLY A 197 -4.72 -13.54 -18.31
C GLY A 197 -4.83 -12.33 -19.22
N VAL A 198 -3.87 -12.22 -20.13
CA VAL A 198 -3.83 -11.24 -21.22
C VAL A 198 -4.14 -11.95 -22.54
N VAL A 199 -4.80 -11.24 -23.46
CA VAL A 199 -5.29 -11.77 -24.74
C VAL A 199 -4.73 -10.98 -25.91
#